data_AF-A0A950I725-F1
#
_entry.id   AF-A0A950I725-F1
#
_cell.length_a   1.000
_cell.length_b   1.000
_cell.length_c   1.000
_cell.angle_alpha   90.00
_cell.angle_beta   90.00
_cell.angle_gamma   90.00
#
_symmetry.space_group_name_H-M   'P 1'
#
loop_
_entity.id
_entity.type
_entity.pdbx_description
1 polymer ?
#
loop_
_entity_poly.entity_id
_entity_poly.type
_entity_poly.pdbx_seq_one_letter_code
_entity_poly.pdbx_strand_id
1 'polypeptide(L)'
;MVPSNLYLVHMFKCRSLAYRSGQRGQALIVAMFMLTVGCLALYFLFSAGQITTDKARVTNAADAAAYSGAVWRARVLNYDAYANRAIIANEIALAQYLTLSNWVRYADKMANNINDYTQYIPYVGEVTSAIAEAADIAQEVTDAETDVAVPVRDTYKSVLAASEQIMNASTAPIPGAGASGGMYLVASQVATANDPNFRTMVLVGSDNFGGFTSQYSDDDRMRLAKVILDSRDGFTADRPFDWGGQDCAFGGLTPQVNGQIVKRGGTSLESLDHWDAADTLSIHFISLSFDHWGFPHCNGNEIPIGWGGTVSPQEDGGSFADNDIVGGNFGGSRPSNPSAHSRADDDHSEIGNYGGIAVVTELSQTQLSATDPTARFAVVVKTASGSTRTADAVQMNSGDMRLGDNMNGGSIAAVSAAEVYFQRANDVPGMARADGMTELASLYSPYWQARLVEPTDAERATAYATLNLF
;
A
#
# COMPACT_ATOMS: atom_id res chain seq x y z
N MET A 1 -10.70 -37.92 -96.95
CA MET A 1 -10.46 -37.04 -98.11
C MET A 1 -8.98 -36.74 -98.16
N VAL A 2 -8.38 -37.07 -99.31
CA VAL A 2 -7.11 -36.64 -99.90
C VAL A 2 -5.79 -36.93 -99.14
N PRO A 3 -4.77 -37.44 -99.86
CA PRO A 3 -3.64 -38.20 -99.32
C PRO A 3 -2.29 -37.50 -99.61
N SER A 4 -1.19 -38.28 -99.56
CA SER A 4 0.08 -38.09 -100.29
C SER A 4 1.00 -36.96 -99.75
N ASN A 5 2.32 -37.01 -99.84
CA ASN A 5 3.28 -37.88 -100.53
C ASN A 5 4.70 -37.57 -99.98
N LEU A 6 5.61 -38.55 -100.09
CA LEU A 6 7.08 -38.49 -100.26
C LEU A 6 7.90 -37.52 -99.37
N TYR A 7 9.07 -37.91 -98.83
CA TYR A 7 10.31 -38.08 -99.57
C TYR A 7 11.34 -38.96 -98.84
N LEU A 8 12.14 -39.65 -99.65
CA LEU A 8 13.44 -40.29 -99.40
C LEU A 8 14.34 -39.54 -98.41
N VAL A 9 15.21 -40.25 -97.68
CA VAL A 9 16.70 -40.18 -97.83
C VAL A 9 17.37 -41.29 -96.98
N HIS A 10 18.48 -41.77 -97.53
CA HIS A 10 19.42 -42.83 -97.14
C HIS A 10 19.95 -42.87 -95.69
N MET A 11 20.27 -44.12 -95.31
CA MET A 11 21.42 -44.60 -94.52
C MET A 11 21.87 -43.81 -93.28
N PHE A 12 21.85 -44.46 -92.12
CA PHE A 12 23.07 -44.81 -91.38
C PHE A 12 22.76 -45.94 -90.38
N LYS A 13 23.36 -47.11 -90.61
CA LYS A 13 23.44 -48.19 -89.62
C LYS A 13 24.46 -47.74 -88.57
N CYS A 14 24.00 -47.24 -87.42
CA CYS A 14 24.86 -47.09 -86.25
C CYS A 14 24.60 -48.27 -85.31
N ARG A 15 25.54 -49.21 -85.31
CA ARG A 15 25.58 -50.38 -84.43
C ARG A 15 26.03 -49.86 -83.06
N SER A 16 25.11 -49.55 -82.15
CA SER A 16 25.49 -49.26 -80.76
C SER A 16 25.84 -50.59 -80.07
N LEU A 17 27.14 -50.80 -79.89
CA LEU A 17 27.66 -51.80 -78.95
C LEU A 17 27.22 -51.39 -77.56
N ALA A 18 26.39 -52.21 -76.93
CA ALA A 18 26.03 -52.10 -75.53
C ALA A 18 27.29 -52.33 -74.68
N TYR A 19 27.94 -51.26 -74.26
CA TYR A 19 28.96 -51.33 -73.21
C TYR A 19 28.24 -51.43 -71.86
N ARG A 20 27.93 -52.65 -71.42
CA ARG A 20 27.57 -52.88 -70.02
C ARG A 20 28.86 -52.75 -69.19
N SER A 21 29.18 -51.52 -68.77
CA SER A 21 30.13 -51.32 -67.69
C SER A 21 29.50 -51.89 -66.43
N GLY A 22 30.01 -53.03 -65.94
CA GLY A 22 29.62 -53.54 -64.63
C GLY A 22 29.90 -52.46 -63.59
N GLN A 23 28.85 -51.95 -62.94
CA GLN A 23 28.97 -51.03 -61.82
C GLN A 23 29.81 -51.71 -60.74
N ARG A 24 31.05 -51.26 -60.57
CA ARG A 24 31.89 -51.65 -59.42
C ARG A 24 31.35 -50.88 -58.23
N GLY A 25 30.86 -51.60 -57.20
CA GLY A 25 30.15 -51.08 -56.01
C GLY A 25 30.91 -50.09 -55.11
N GLN A 26 31.93 -49.40 -55.60
CA GLN A 26 32.70 -48.39 -54.87
C GLN A 26 31.86 -47.14 -54.54
N ALA A 27 30.98 -46.71 -55.44
CA ALA A 27 30.07 -45.58 -55.18
C ALA A 27 29.06 -45.88 -54.06
N LEU A 28 28.68 -47.15 -53.89
CA LEU A 28 27.78 -47.60 -52.82
C LEU A 28 28.42 -47.40 -51.44
N ILE A 29 29.72 -47.69 -51.30
CA ILE A 29 30.46 -47.55 -50.04
C ILE A 29 30.49 -46.08 -49.61
N VAL A 30 30.80 -45.18 -50.55
CA VAL A 30 30.81 -43.72 -50.30
C VAL A 30 29.41 -43.21 -49.99
N ALA A 31 28.38 -43.68 -50.71
CA ALA A 31 26.99 -43.31 -50.46
C ALA A 31 26.50 -43.78 -49.09
N MET A 32 26.80 -45.03 -48.69
CA MET A 32 26.49 -45.54 -47.35
C MET A 32 27.21 -44.72 -46.28
N PHE A 33 28.49 -44.42 -46.46
CA PHE A 33 29.23 -43.60 -45.50
C PHE A 33 28.62 -42.21 -45.33
N MET A 34 28.33 -41.51 -46.43
CA MET A 34 27.64 -40.21 -46.41
C MET A 34 26.25 -40.30 -45.74
N LEU A 35 25.49 -41.36 -46.03
CA LEU A 35 24.16 -41.56 -45.46
C LEU A 35 24.26 -41.80 -43.95
N THR A 36 25.20 -42.62 -43.49
CA THR A 36 25.45 -42.83 -42.05
C THR A 36 25.84 -41.53 -41.35
N VAL A 37 26.74 -40.74 -41.94
CA VAL A 37 27.11 -39.42 -41.41
C VAL A 37 25.91 -38.48 -41.38
N GLY A 38 25.08 -38.47 -42.43
CA GLY A 38 23.85 -37.67 -42.48
C GLY A 38 22.84 -38.07 -41.41
N CYS A 39 22.64 -39.38 -41.18
CA CYS A 39 21.76 -39.88 -40.12
C CYS A 39 22.28 -39.51 -38.73
N LEU A 40 23.59 -39.60 -38.48
CA LEU A 40 24.19 -39.17 -37.21
C LEU A 40 24.04 -37.65 -37.01
N ALA A 41 24.23 -36.85 -38.06
CA ALA A 41 24.02 -35.41 -38.00
C ALA A 41 22.57 -35.05 -37.66
N LEU A 42 21.59 -35.73 -38.29
CA LEU A 42 20.17 -35.56 -37.98
C LEU A 42 19.82 -36.00 -36.55
N TYR A 43 20.42 -37.09 -36.06
CA TYR A 43 20.28 -37.54 -34.67
C TYR A 43 20.69 -36.46 -33.68
N PHE A 44 21.92 -35.92 -33.83
CA PHE A 44 22.40 -34.86 -32.95
C PHE A 44 21.59 -33.58 -33.08
N LEU A 45 21.20 -33.21 -34.30
CA LEU A 45 20.36 -32.03 -34.54
C LEU A 45 18.98 -32.17 -33.87
N PHE A 46 18.38 -33.36 -33.91
CA PHE A 46 17.11 -33.63 -33.26
C PHE A 46 17.22 -33.54 -31.73
N SER A 47 18.19 -34.23 -31.11
CA SER A 47 18.39 -34.15 -29.65
C SER A 47 18.72 -32.73 -29.20
N ALA A 48 19.63 -32.04 -29.90
CA ALA A 48 19.98 -30.65 -29.59
C ALA A 48 18.77 -29.71 -29.77
N GLY A 49 17.94 -29.93 -30.78
CA GLY A 49 16.70 -29.18 -31.02
C GLY A 49 15.67 -29.37 -29.90
N GLN A 50 15.49 -30.61 -29.42
CA GLN A 50 14.59 -30.90 -28.29
C GLN A 50 15.10 -30.27 -27.00
N ILE A 51 16.39 -30.41 -26.68
CA ILE A 51 17.00 -29.80 -25.49
C ILE A 51 16.89 -28.27 -25.54
N THR A 52 17.14 -27.66 -26.70
CA THR A 52 17.03 -26.20 -26.87
C THR A 52 15.59 -25.72 -26.71
N THR A 53 14.63 -26.48 -27.25
CA THR A 53 13.19 -26.19 -27.12
C THR A 53 12.74 -26.27 -25.67
N ASP A 54 13.13 -27.34 -24.97
CA ASP A 54 12.78 -27.53 -23.56
C ASP A 54 13.46 -26.50 -22.67
N LYS A 55 14.72 -26.13 -22.95
CA LYS A 55 15.39 -25.02 -22.27
C LYS A 55 14.61 -23.72 -22.43
N ALA A 56 14.18 -23.39 -23.65
CA ALA A 56 13.38 -22.19 -23.88
C ALA A 56 12.04 -22.23 -23.12
N ARG A 57 11.38 -23.40 -23.06
CA ARG A 57 10.12 -23.56 -22.30
C ARG A 57 10.34 -23.39 -20.80
N VAL A 58 11.37 -24.02 -20.23
CA VAL A 58 11.69 -23.92 -18.80
C VAL A 58 12.09 -22.49 -18.45
N THR A 59 12.85 -21.80 -19.30
CA THR A 59 13.17 -20.37 -19.11
C THR A 59 11.92 -19.50 -19.15
N ASN A 60 11.07 -19.63 -20.16
CA ASN A 60 9.82 -18.86 -20.24
C ASN A 60 8.90 -19.14 -19.04
N ALA A 61 8.84 -20.38 -18.57
CA ALA A 61 8.07 -20.75 -17.38
C ALA A 61 8.68 -20.16 -16.10
N ALA A 62 10.01 -20.12 -16.00
CA ALA A 62 10.70 -19.46 -14.88
C ALA A 62 10.46 -17.96 -14.86
N ASP A 63 10.55 -17.28 -16.01
CA ASP A 63 10.26 -15.86 -16.14
C ASP A 63 8.80 -15.56 -15.81
N ALA A 64 7.85 -16.36 -16.33
CA ALA A 64 6.44 -16.22 -16.01
C ALA A 64 6.15 -16.43 -14.51
N ALA A 65 6.78 -17.44 -13.90
CA ALA A 65 6.60 -17.76 -12.48
C ALA A 65 7.20 -16.66 -11.59
N ALA A 66 8.42 -16.20 -11.89
CA ALA A 66 9.07 -15.09 -11.19
C ALA A 66 8.24 -13.81 -11.34
N TYR A 67 7.89 -13.40 -12.55
CA TYR A 67 7.09 -12.20 -12.76
C TYR A 67 5.72 -12.27 -12.04
N SER A 68 5.05 -13.41 -12.08
CA SER A 68 3.75 -13.59 -11.42
C SER A 68 3.84 -13.49 -9.90
N GLY A 69 4.90 -14.05 -9.30
CA GLY A 69 5.18 -13.89 -7.88
C GLY A 69 5.38 -12.41 -7.50
N ALA A 70 6.09 -11.66 -8.35
CA ALA A 70 6.37 -10.24 -8.10
C ALA A 70 5.09 -9.41 -8.25
N VAL A 71 4.26 -9.68 -9.27
CA VAL A 71 2.95 -9.06 -9.44
C VAL A 71 2.06 -9.32 -8.22
N TRP A 72 2.07 -10.55 -7.71
CA TRP A 72 1.31 -10.88 -6.51
C TRP A 72 1.78 -10.08 -5.29
N ARG A 73 3.10 -9.96 -5.07
CA ARG A 73 3.63 -9.13 -3.97
C ARG A 73 3.33 -7.64 -4.17
N ALA A 74 3.47 -7.11 -5.38
CA ALA A 74 3.09 -5.74 -5.69
C ALA A 74 1.61 -5.48 -5.37
N ARG A 75 0.72 -6.45 -5.64
CA ARG A 75 -0.70 -6.37 -5.25
C ARG A 75 -0.90 -6.38 -3.74
N VAL A 76 -0.12 -7.16 -2.98
CA VAL A 76 -0.17 -7.12 -1.51
C VAL A 76 0.23 -5.72 -1.01
N LEU A 77 1.35 -5.18 -1.47
CA LEU A 77 1.80 -3.84 -1.06
C LEU A 77 0.81 -2.73 -1.46
N ASN A 78 0.22 -2.83 -2.66
CA ASN A 78 -0.81 -1.89 -3.10
C ASN A 78 -2.11 -2.05 -2.30
N TYR A 79 -2.46 -3.27 -1.90
CA TYR A 79 -3.60 -3.53 -1.01
C TYR A 79 -3.38 -2.87 0.36
N ASP A 80 -2.20 -3.08 0.96
CA ASP A 80 -1.82 -2.42 2.22
C ASP A 80 -1.89 -0.89 2.05
N ALA A 81 -1.45 -0.34 0.92
CA ALA A 81 -1.59 1.08 0.63
C ALA A 81 -3.04 1.58 0.57
N TYR A 82 -3.97 0.79 0.01
CA TYR A 82 -5.38 1.15 0.01
C TYR A 82 -6.02 1.00 1.38
N ALA A 83 -5.67 -0.07 2.11
CA ALA A 83 -6.17 -0.33 3.45
C ALA A 83 -5.72 0.76 4.44
N ASN A 84 -4.44 1.13 4.43
CA ASN A 84 -3.89 2.25 5.20
C ASN A 84 -4.63 3.57 4.94
N ARG A 85 -4.89 3.91 3.67
CA ARG A 85 -5.65 5.12 3.32
C ARG A 85 -7.10 5.05 3.79
N ALA A 86 -7.73 3.88 3.72
CA ALA A 86 -9.09 3.70 4.21
C ALA A 86 -9.17 3.81 5.74
N ILE A 87 -8.17 3.28 6.45
CA ILE A 87 -8.01 3.45 7.90
C ILE A 87 -7.86 4.93 8.24
N ILE A 88 -6.93 5.65 7.58
CA ILE A 88 -6.75 7.10 7.77
C ILE A 88 -8.05 7.88 7.50
N ALA A 89 -8.75 7.56 6.41
CA ALA A 89 -10.01 8.25 6.08
C ALA A 89 -11.10 8.01 7.13
N ASN A 90 -11.16 6.81 7.73
CA ASN A 90 -12.07 6.54 8.82
C ASN A 90 -11.70 7.32 10.08
N GLU A 91 -10.41 7.41 10.43
CA GLU A 91 -9.94 8.21 11.57
C GLU A 91 -10.26 9.71 11.39
N ILE A 92 -10.05 10.26 10.19
CA ILE A 92 -10.42 11.65 9.89
C ILE A 92 -11.93 11.85 10.01
N ALA A 93 -12.74 10.89 9.52
CA ALA A 93 -14.18 10.96 9.64
C ALA A 93 -14.62 10.95 11.11
N LEU A 94 -14.03 10.09 11.96
CA LEU A 94 -14.28 10.07 13.40
C LEU A 94 -13.97 11.42 14.04
N ALA A 95 -12.81 12.02 13.73
CA ALA A 95 -12.46 13.36 14.20
C ALA A 95 -13.47 14.43 13.74
N GLN A 96 -14.00 14.34 12.52
CA GLN A 96 -15.03 15.23 12.01
C GLN A 96 -16.38 15.07 12.74
N TYR A 97 -16.80 13.83 13.04
CA TYR A 97 -18.02 13.59 13.83
C TYR A 97 -17.89 14.16 15.24
N LEU A 98 -16.75 13.91 15.90
CA LEU A 98 -16.44 14.48 17.22
C LEU A 98 -16.44 16.01 17.21
N THR A 99 -15.79 16.60 16.20
CA THR A 99 -15.82 18.04 15.97
C THR A 99 -17.26 18.57 15.86
N LEU A 100 -18.12 17.91 15.08
CA LEU A 100 -19.50 18.35 14.87
C LEU A 100 -20.33 18.24 16.15
N SER A 101 -20.25 17.10 16.85
CA SER A 101 -20.94 16.88 18.12
C SER A 101 -20.55 17.94 19.15
N ASN A 102 -19.24 18.16 19.28
CA ASN A 102 -18.71 19.14 20.22
C ASN A 102 -19.14 20.57 19.89
N TRP A 103 -19.14 20.93 18.60
CA TRP A 103 -19.55 22.26 18.15
C TRP A 103 -21.04 22.50 18.40
N VAL A 104 -21.90 21.49 18.22
CA VAL A 104 -23.34 21.58 18.50
C VAL A 104 -23.57 21.78 20.00
N ARG A 105 -22.89 21.03 20.87
CA ARG A 105 -22.93 21.20 22.33
C ARG A 105 -22.52 22.60 22.75
N TYR A 106 -21.41 23.07 22.20
CA TYR A 106 -20.94 24.42 22.39
C TYR A 106 -22.00 25.46 21.98
N ALA A 107 -22.68 25.26 20.85
CA ALA A 107 -23.70 26.16 20.34
C ALA A 107 -24.94 26.19 21.26
N ASP A 108 -25.37 25.04 21.77
CA ASP A 108 -26.45 24.94 22.76
C ASP A 108 -26.10 25.71 24.04
N LYS A 109 -24.93 25.44 24.65
CA LYS A 109 -24.48 26.16 25.86
C LYS A 109 -24.37 27.66 25.62
N MET A 110 -23.86 28.07 24.46
CA MET A 110 -23.80 29.47 24.06
C MET A 110 -25.20 30.09 24.03
N ALA A 111 -26.17 29.44 23.38
CA ALA A 111 -27.52 29.95 23.25
C ALA A 111 -28.22 30.08 24.61
N ASN A 112 -28.10 29.05 25.47
CA ASN A 112 -28.68 29.04 26.81
C ASN A 112 -28.08 30.13 27.72
N ASN A 113 -26.74 30.26 27.75
CA ASN A 113 -26.08 31.27 28.56
C ASN A 113 -26.39 32.70 28.08
N ILE A 114 -26.43 32.94 26.76
CA ILE A 114 -26.79 34.27 26.24
C ILE A 114 -28.22 34.63 26.64
N ASN A 115 -29.16 33.69 26.60
CA ASN A 115 -30.52 33.92 27.04
C ASN A 115 -30.58 34.35 28.52
N ASP A 116 -29.82 33.70 29.40
CA ASP A 116 -29.74 34.05 30.81
C ASP A 116 -29.14 35.45 31.05
N TYR A 117 -28.10 35.82 30.30
CA TYR A 117 -27.43 37.12 30.41
C TYR A 117 -28.22 38.26 29.76
N THR A 118 -29.02 37.99 28.72
CA THR A 118 -29.69 39.00 27.90
C THR A 118 -31.21 39.03 28.04
N GLN A 119 -31.77 38.31 29.03
CA GLN A 119 -33.21 38.26 29.33
C GLN A 119 -33.93 39.63 29.42
N TYR A 120 -33.19 40.73 29.57
CA TYR A 120 -33.71 42.10 29.64
C TYR A 120 -33.57 42.91 28.34
N ILE A 121 -32.93 42.36 27.30
CA ILE A 121 -32.73 43.01 25.99
C ILE A 121 -33.77 42.45 25.01
N PRO A 122 -34.75 43.26 24.55
CA PRO A 122 -35.79 42.78 23.64
C PRO A 122 -35.19 42.28 22.32
N TYR A 123 -35.80 41.22 21.77
CA TYR A 123 -35.43 40.51 20.52
C TYR A 123 -34.20 39.58 20.56
N VAL A 124 -33.34 39.64 21.57
CA VAL A 124 -32.19 38.71 21.66
C VAL A 124 -32.65 37.29 22.03
N GLY A 125 -33.61 37.17 22.95
CA GLY A 125 -34.15 35.89 23.43
C GLY A 125 -34.79 35.02 22.34
N GLU A 126 -35.48 35.63 21.36
CA GLU A 126 -36.16 34.90 20.26
C GLU A 126 -35.16 34.29 19.27
N VAL A 127 -34.03 34.98 19.03
CA VAL A 127 -32.96 34.48 18.16
C VAL A 127 -32.18 33.38 18.88
N THR A 128 -31.86 33.55 20.17
CA THR A 128 -31.13 32.54 20.93
C THR A 128 -31.95 31.28 21.17
N SER A 129 -33.27 31.39 21.42
CA SER A 129 -34.13 30.21 21.57
C SER A 129 -34.22 29.38 20.29
N ALA A 130 -34.27 30.03 19.13
CA ALA A 130 -34.27 29.34 17.84
C ALA A 130 -32.92 28.64 17.56
N ILE A 131 -31.80 29.20 18.03
CA ILE A 131 -30.48 28.57 17.94
C ILE A 131 -30.39 27.37 18.88
N ALA A 132 -30.89 27.48 20.12
CA ALA A 132 -30.93 26.38 21.08
C ALA A 132 -31.80 25.22 20.54
N GLU A 133 -33.00 25.51 20.04
CA GLU A 133 -33.89 24.48 19.46
C GLU A 133 -33.25 23.81 18.23
N ALA A 134 -32.56 24.57 17.38
CA ALA A 134 -31.82 24.01 16.25
C ALA A 134 -30.60 23.18 16.69
N ALA A 135 -29.93 23.58 17.78
CA ALA A 135 -28.82 22.84 18.37
C ALA A 135 -29.29 21.54 19.00
N ASP A 136 -30.42 21.53 19.71
CA ASP A 136 -31.05 20.33 20.28
C ASP A 136 -31.37 19.29 19.19
N ILE A 137 -31.98 19.73 18.08
CA ILE A 137 -32.28 18.84 16.94
C ILE A 137 -30.98 18.32 16.30
N ALA A 138 -29.98 19.21 16.15
CA ALA A 138 -28.68 18.80 15.62
C ALA A 138 -27.96 17.84 16.56
N GLN A 139 -28.15 17.97 17.87
CA GLN A 139 -27.56 17.12 18.89
C GLN A 139 -28.19 15.73 18.85
N GLU A 140 -29.52 15.62 18.75
CA GLU A 140 -30.20 14.33 18.59
C GLU A 140 -29.70 13.55 17.36
N VAL A 141 -29.50 14.25 16.23
CA VAL A 141 -28.94 13.64 15.02
C VAL A 141 -27.48 13.23 15.22
N THR A 142 -26.68 14.09 15.83
CA THR A 142 -25.25 13.82 16.00
C THR A 142 -25.00 12.72 17.02
N ASP A 143 -25.79 12.66 18.10
CA ASP A 143 -25.72 11.62 19.12
C ASP A 143 -26.12 10.24 18.53
N ALA A 144 -27.18 10.20 17.70
CA ALA A 144 -27.57 9.00 16.97
C ALA A 144 -26.50 8.54 15.96
N GLU A 145 -25.83 9.48 15.29
CA GLU A 145 -24.69 9.16 14.43
C GLU A 145 -23.48 8.67 15.23
N THR A 146 -23.17 9.25 16.39
CA THR A 146 -22.06 8.76 17.23
C THR A 146 -22.31 7.36 17.76
N ASP A 147 -23.54 7.03 18.17
CA ASP A 147 -23.89 5.72 18.72
C ASP A 147 -23.85 4.58 17.68
N VAL A 148 -24.04 4.90 16.40
CA VAL A 148 -24.11 3.90 15.31
C VAL A 148 -22.89 3.94 14.40
N ALA A 149 -22.47 5.12 13.96
CA ALA A 149 -21.40 5.26 12.97
C ALA A 149 -20.02 5.01 13.57
N VAL A 150 -19.76 5.43 14.81
CA VAL A 150 -18.45 5.24 15.46
C VAL A 150 -18.13 3.75 15.63
N PRO A 151 -19.01 2.90 16.24
CA PRO A 151 -18.69 1.48 16.41
C PRO A 151 -18.57 0.72 15.10
N VAL A 152 -19.39 1.06 14.09
CA VAL A 152 -19.33 0.45 12.75
C VAL A 152 -18.01 0.79 12.06
N ARG A 153 -17.55 2.04 12.15
CA ARG A 153 -16.28 2.46 11.56
C ARG A 153 -15.09 1.84 12.28
N ASP A 154 -15.13 1.72 13.60
CA ASP A 154 -14.08 1.05 14.38
C ASP A 154 -14.01 -0.45 14.05
N THR A 155 -15.16 -1.11 13.91
CA THR A 155 -15.25 -2.50 13.42
C THR A 155 -14.68 -2.63 12.00
N TYR A 156 -15.02 -1.73 11.09
CA TYR A 156 -14.49 -1.77 9.73
C TYR A 156 -12.97 -1.54 9.69
N LYS A 157 -12.45 -0.62 10.51
CA LYS A 157 -11.02 -0.38 10.69
C LYS A 157 -10.29 -1.64 11.19
N SER A 158 -10.80 -2.30 12.22
CA SER A 158 -10.19 -3.54 12.76
C SER A 158 -10.23 -4.69 11.74
N VAL A 159 -11.30 -4.81 10.95
CA VAL A 159 -11.38 -5.78 9.84
C VAL A 159 -10.32 -5.50 8.78
N LEU A 160 -10.10 -4.22 8.42
CA LEU A 160 -9.05 -3.85 7.47
C LEU A 160 -7.65 -4.20 8.02
N ALA A 161 -7.34 -3.81 9.25
CA ALA A 161 -6.05 -4.14 9.88
C ALA A 161 -5.82 -5.67 9.97
N ALA A 162 -6.86 -6.44 10.33
CA ALA A 162 -6.79 -7.90 10.33
C ALA A 162 -6.58 -8.47 8.91
N SER A 163 -7.19 -7.86 7.89
CA SER A 163 -7.01 -8.29 6.50
C SER A 163 -5.58 -8.05 5.99
N GLU A 164 -4.93 -6.94 6.39
CA GLU A 164 -3.51 -6.69 6.10
C GLU A 164 -2.62 -7.76 6.72
N GLN A 165 -2.91 -8.18 7.96
CA GLN A 165 -2.16 -9.25 8.61
C GLN A 165 -2.29 -10.58 7.85
N ILE A 166 -3.48 -10.93 7.38
CA ILE A 166 -3.71 -12.14 6.57
C ILE A 166 -2.93 -12.05 5.25
N MET A 167 -3.01 -10.91 4.57
CA MET A 167 -2.31 -10.66 3.31
C MET A 167 -0.79 -10.71 3.49
N ASN A 168 -0.24 -10.09 4.54
CA ASN A 168 1.19 -10.12 4.80
C ASN A 168 1.67 -11.47 5.35
N ALA A 169 0.86 -12.19 6.12
CA ALA A 169 1.17 -13.56 6.53
C ALA A 169 1.32 -14.51 5.33
N SER A 170 0.57 -14.28 4.25
CA SER A 170 0.75 -15.06 3.03
C SER A 170 2.09 -14.78 2.34
N THR A 171 2.75 -13.65 2.62
CA THR A 171 4.08 -13.31 2.11
C THR A 171 5.21 -13.82 3.00
N ALA A 172 4.88 -14.29 4.21
CA ALA A 172 5.85 -14.80 5.17
C ALA A 172 6.52 -16.08 4.63
N PRO A 173 7.82 -16.28 4.95
CA PRO A 173 8.51 -17.51 4.62
C PRO A 173 7.88 -18.70 5.36
N ILE A 174 7.63 -19.79 4.64
CA ILE A 174 7.22 -21.06 5.24
C ILE A 174 8.43 -21.63 6.02
N PRO A 175 8.28 -21.88 7.34
CA PRO A 175 9.34 -22.49 8.15
C PRO A 175 9.84 -23.80 7.53
N GLY A 176 11.14 -23.89 7.27
CA GLY A 176 11.78 -25.08 6.70
C GLY A 176 11.71 -25.24 5.18
N ALA A 177 10.93 -24.40 4.46
CA ALA A 177 10.83 -24.47 3.00
C ALA A 177 11.58 -23.35 2.25
N GLY A 178 12.12 -22.35 2.96
CA GLY A 178 12.92 -21.27 2.36
C GLY A 178 12.18 -20.47 1.28
N ALA A 179 10.84 -20.47 1.30
CA ALA A 179 9.97 -19.87 0.29
C ALA A 179 8.81 -19.11 0.96
N SER A 180 8.44 -17.93 0.44
CA SER A 180 7.22 -17.21 0.86
C SER A 180 5.98 -17.95 0.37
N GLY A 181 5.05 -18.26 1.28
CA GLY A 181 4.01 -19.26 1.02
C GLY A 181 3.10 -18.95 -0.17
N GLY A 182 2.54 -17.73 -0.22
CA GLY A 182 1.67 -17.28 -1.30
C GLY A 182 2.40 -17.17 -2.63
N MET A 183 3.63 -16.68 -2.64
CA MET A 183 4.44 -16.59 -3.85
C MET A 183 4.83 -17.95 -4.40
N TYR A 184 5.22 -18.90 -3.54
CA TYR A 184 5.49 -20.27 -3.96
C TYR A 184 4.27 -20.88 -4.64
N LEU A 185 3.07 -20.69 -4.08
CA LEU A 185 1.83 -21.18 -4.67
C LEU A 185 1.59 -20.56 -6.06
N VAL A 186 1.74 -19.24 -6.20
CA VAL A 186 1.59 -18.56 -7.49
C VAL A 186 2.63 -19.04 -8.51
N ALA A 187 3.91 -19.06 -8.12
CA ALA A 187 5.00 -19.49 -8.99
C ALA A 187 4.84 -20.95 -9.43
N SER A 188 4.51 -21.84 -8.49
CA SER A 188 4.24 -23.26 -8.72
C SER A 188 3.05 -23.47 -9.65
N GLN A 189 1.96 -22.75 -9.42
CA GLN A 189 0.76 -22.84 -10.26
C GLN A 189 1.02 -22.34 -11.69
N VAL A 190 1.79 -21.25 -11.84
CA VAL A 190 2.15 -20.73 -13.17
C VAL A 190 3.08 -21.69 -13.91
N ALA A 191 4.07 -22.27 -13.24
CA ALA A 191 4.96 -23.23 -13.88
C ALA A 191 4.22 -24.53 -14.27
N THR A 192 3.39 -25.07 -13.38
CA THR A 192 2.62 -26.31 -13.65
C THR A 192 1.53 -26.11 -14.69
N ALA A 193 0.99 -24.89 -14.83
CA ALA A 193 0.09 -24.53 -15.92
C ALA A 193 0.79 -24.47 -17.28
N ASN A 194 2.10 -24.15 -17.32
CA ASN A 194 2.90 -24.22 -18.55
C ASN A 194 3.23 -25.68 -18.92
N ASP A 195 3.64 -26.49 -17.95
CA ASP A 195 3.84 -27.94 -18.11
C ASP A 195 3.66 -28.66 -16.77
N PRO A 196 2.79 -29.68 -16.66
CA PRO A 196 2.57 -30.43 -15.42
C PRO A 196 3.83 -31.11 -14.85
N ASN A 197 4.87 -31.33 -15.68
CA ASN A 197 6.13 -31.92 -15.27
C ASN A 197 7.08 -30.90 -14.64
N PHE A 198 6.79 -29.61 -14.75
CA PHE A 198 7.63 -28.58 -14.14
C PHE A 198 7.52 -28.60 -12.62
N ARG A 199 8.67 -28.41 -11.98
CA ARG A 199 8.80 -28.28 -10.53
C ARG A 199 9.46 -26.95 -10.23
N THR A 200 8.95 -26.27 -9.22
CA THR A 200 9.37 -24.93 -8.82
C THR A 200 9.95 -24.91 -7.43
N MET A 201 10.96 -24.09 -7.24
CA MET A 201 11.43 -23.66 -5.94
C MET A 201 11.61 -22.14 -5.96
N VAL A 202 11.18 -21.47 -4.89
CA VAL A 202 11.48 -20.04 -4.68
C VAL A 202 12.73 -19.98 -3.81
N LEU A 203 13.68 -19.14 -4.21
CA LEU A 203 14.92 -18.89 -3.46
C LEU A 203 14.74 -17.64 -2.61
N VAL A 204 14.38 -17.80 -1.33
CA VAL A 204 14.32 -16.68 -0.39
C VAL A 204 15.69 -16.55 0.27
N GLY A 205 16.56 -15.80 -0.40
CA GLY A 205 17.91 -15.47 0.06
C GLY A 205 18.44 -14.15 -0.49
N SER A 206 17.73 -13.51 -1.42
CA SER A 206 17.99 -12.14 -1.86
C SER A 206 17.12 -11.17 -1.05
N ASP A 207 17.79 -10.25 -0.35
CA ASP A 207 17.27 -8.98 0.17
C ASP A 207 16.14 -9.01 1.22
N ASN A 208 16.00 -10.12 1.97
CA ASN A 208 15.13 -10.21 3.14
C ASN A 208 13.66 -9.83 2.83
N PHE A 209 13.07 -10.48 1.83
CA PHE A 209 11.70 -10.28 1.36
C PHE A 209 10.63 -10.21 2.47
N GLY A 210 10.79 -11.01 3.53
CA GLY A 210 9.89 -11.01 4.70
C GLY A 210 10.09 -9.83 5.66
N GLY A 211 11.26 -9.19 5.64
CA GLY A 211 11.57 -7.96 6.38
C GLY A 211 11.39 -6.68 5.56
N PHE A 212 10.79 -6.79 4.36
CA PHE A 212 10.49 -5.62 3.53
C PHE A 212 9.40 -4.73 4.16
N THR A 213 8.46 -5.37 4.83
CA THR A 213 7.35 -4.74 5.56
C THR A 213 7.43 -5.11 7.04
N SER A 214 7.00 -4.20 7.90
CA SER A 214 6.82 -4.44 9.32
C SER A 214 5.49 -3.85 9.77
N GLN A 215 4.86 -4.52 10.72
CA GLN A 215 3.74 -3.94 11.44
C GLN A 215 4.28 -2.85 12.38
N TYR A 216 3.56 -1.74 12.54
CA TYR A 216 3.96 -0.72 13.50
C TYR A 216 4.04 -1.26 14.92
N SER A 217 5.09 -0.85 15.63
CA SER A 217 5.10 -0.83 17.09
C SER A 217 4.38 0.43 17.60
N ASP A 218 4.11 0.50 18.91
CA ASP A 218 3.44 1.66 19.50
C ASP A 218 4.18 2.98 19.22
N ASP A 219 5.52 2.95 19.17
CA ASP A 219 6.34 4.13 18.84
C ASP A 219 6.23 4.54 17.35
N ASP A 220 6.02 3.58 16.45
CA ASP A 220 5.94 3.83 14.99
C ASP A 220 4.61 4.47 14.58
N ARG A 221 3.56 4.29 15.40
CA ARG A 221 2.22 4.85 15.19
C ARG A 221 2.22 6.38 15.17
N MET A 222 3.25 7.06 15.69
CA MET A 222 3.40 8.52 15.56
C MET A 222 3.44 9.00 14.11
N ARG A 223 4.04 8.23 13.19
CA ARG A 223 4.07 8.60 11.76
C ARG A 223 2.66 8.56 11.16
N LEU A 224 1.88 7.54 11.52
CA LEU A 224 0.47 7.44 11.10
C LEU A 224 -0.36 8.58 11.68
N ALA A 225 -0.23 8.84 12.97
CA ALA A 225 -0.92 9.95 13.63
C ALA A 225 -0.60 11.29 12.96
N LYS A 226 0.67 11.55 12.62
CA LYS A 226 1.04 12.75 11.87
C LYS A 226 0.32 12.84 10.52
N VAL A 227 0.26 11.74 9.75
CA VAL A 227 -0.47 11.71 8.47
C VAL A 227 -1.96 11.98 8.68
N ILE A 228 -2.58 11.37 9.69
CA ILE A 228 -3.99 11.62 10.04
C ILE A 228 -4.20 13.09 10.36
N LEU A 229 -3.42 13.66 11.28
CA LEU A 229 -3.55 15.04 11.76
C LEU A 229 -3.33 16.07 10.65
N ASP A 230 -2.32 15.85 9.80
CA ASP A 230 -1.99 16.72 8.66
C ASP A 230 -3.02 16.60 7.52
N SER A 231 -3.84 15.53 7.50
CA SER A 231 -4.86 15.28 6.47
C SER A 231 -6.26 15.80 6.84
N ARG A 232 -6.43 16.36 8.04
CA ARG A 232 -7.71 16.93 8.48
C ARG A 232 -8.02 18.23 7.74
N ASP A 233 -9.31 18.52 7.62
CA ASP A 233 -9.74 19.83 7.15
C ASP A 233 -9.49 20.92 8.19
N GLY A 234 -9.50 22.18 7.74
CA GLY A 234 -9.21 23.33 8.59
C GLY A 234 -10.15 23.44 9.79
N PHE A 235 -11.44 23.10 9.65
CA PHE A 235 -12.42 23.22 10.72
C PHE A 235 -12.26 22.12 11.79
N THR A 236 -11.89 20.91 11.39
CA THR A 236 -11.56 19.85 12.35
C THR A 236 -10.26 20.16 13.11
N ALA A 237 -9.28 20.76 12.42
CA ALA A 237 -7.98 21.09 13.01
C ALA A 237 -8.05 22.27 14.00
N ASP A 238 -8.66 23.40 13.60
CA ASP A 238 -8.75 24.61 14.43
C ASP A 238 -9.95 25.50 14.02
N ARG A 239 -10.64 26.07 15.00
CA ARG A 239 -11.87 26.88 14.82
C ARG A 239 -11.81 28.24 15.52
N PRO A 240 -10.78 29.07 15.31
CA PRO A 240 -10.61 30.30 16.07
C PRO A 240 -11.53 31.41 15.54
N PHE A 241 -12.03 32.23 16.44
CA PHE A 241 -12.72 33.48 16.09
C PHE A 241 -12.45 34.53 17.16
N ASP A 242 -11.78 35.61 16.78
CA ASP A 242 -11.52 36.75 17.67
C ASP A 242 -12.18 38.01 17.11
N TRP A 243 -12.88 38.73 17.97
CA TRP A 243 -13.50 40.00 17.61
C TRP A 243 -13.42 41.01 18.74
N GLY A 244 -13.25 42.28 18.39
CA GLY A 244 -13.05 43.36 19.34
C GLY A 244 -11.60 43.47 19.80
N GLY A 245 -11.41 44.11 20.93
CA GLY A 245 -10.09 44.40 21.47
C GLY A 245 -10.20 44.88 22.89
N GLN A 246 -9.08 44.83 23.59
CA GLN A 246 -8.96 45.37 24.93
C GLN A 246 -7.83 46.37 24.96
N ASP A 247 -8.12 47.54 25.52
CA ASP A 247 -7.12 48.56 25.74
C ASP A 247 -7.12 49.01 27.20
N CYS A 248 -5.94 48.99 27.81
CA CYS A 248 -5.65 49.53 29.13
C CYS A 248 -5.16 50.97 29.01
N ALA A 249 -5.99 51.85 28.43
CA ALA A 249 -5.61 53.23 28.24
C ALA A 249 -5.89 54.07 29.50
N PHE A 250 -4.82 54.44 30.22
CA PHE A 250 -4.86 55.48 31.24
C PHE A 250 -4.72 56.86 30.60
N GLY A 251 -5.86 57.48 30.27
CA GLY A 251 -5.91 58.87 29.84
C GLY A 251 -6.61 59.09 28.50
N GLY A 252 -7.94 59.07 28.53
CA GLY A 252 -8.89 59.94 27.79
C GLY A 252 -8.76 60.24 26.29
N LEU A 253 -7.81 59.70 25.53
CA LEU A 253 -7.58 60.11 24.13
C LEU A 253 -7.84 59.04 23.07
N THR A 254 -8.13 57.79 23.47
CA THR A 254 -8.59 56.72 22.56
C THR A 254 -10.02 56.30 22.91
N PRO A 255 -10.91 56.01 21.93
CA PRO A 255 -12.19 55.36 22.22
C PRO A 255 -11.89 54.01 22.88
N GLN A 256 -12.29 53.82 24.13
CA GLN A 256 -12.04 52.59 24.88
C GLN A 256 -12.90 51.46 24.28
N VAL A 257 -12.27 50.56 23.51
CA VAL A 257 -12.85 49.25 23.21
C VAL A 257 -12.48 48.35 24.39
N ASN A 258 -13.44 48.09 25.28
CA ASN A 258 -13.27 47.22 26.43
C ASN A 258 -14.19 46.02 26.29
N GLY A 259 -13.74 45.04 25.49
CA GLY A 259 -14.49 43.84 25.21
C GLY A 259 -13.88 43.10 24.03
N GLN A 260 -13.39 41.90 24.29
CA GLN A 260 -12.86 41.00 23.27
C GLN A 260 -13.60 39.68 23.36
N ILE A 261 -14.20 39.27 22.25
CA ILE A 261 -14.76 37.94 22.10
C ILE A 261 -13.64 37.04 21.60
N VAL A 262 -13.38 35.95 22.31
CA VAL A 262 -12.33 34.98 21.97
C VAL A 262 -12.97 33.60 21.90
N LYS A 263 -12.99 33.03 20.70
CA LYS A 263 -13.37 31.64 20.44
C LYS A 263 -12.14 30.82 20.14
N ARG A 264 -12.01 29.68 20.80
CA ARG A 264 -11.04 28.64 20.48
C ARG A 264 -11.76 27.33 20.28
N GLY A 265 -11.23 26.47 19.44
CA GLY A 265 -11.75 25.12 19.34
C GLY A 265 -10.91 24.28 18.41
N GLY A 266 -10.87 22.99 18.67
CA GLY A 266 -10.12 22.05 17.85
C GLY A 266 -10.36 20.64 18.34
N THR A 267 -10.00 19.69 17.49
CA THR A 267 -9.95 18.28 17.85
C THR A 267 -8.48 17.88 17.90
N SER A 268 -8.05 17.16 18.92
CA SER A 268 -6.70 16.63 19.08
C SER A 268 -6.77 15.11 19.22
N LEU A 269 -5.67 14.47 18.84
CA LEU A 269 -5.47 13.04 19.02
C LEU A 269 -4.42 12.87 20.09
N GLU A 270 -4.80 12.22 21.17
CA GLU A 270 -3.95 12.05 22.33
C GLU A 270 -3.51 10.60 22.50
N SER A 271 -2.25 10.44 22.91
CA SER A 271 -1.58 9.15 23.12
C SER A 271 -1.82 8.10 22.03
N LEU A 272 -2.15 8.55 20.80
CA LEU A 272 -2.51 7.74 19.63
C LEU A 272 -3.80 6.91 19.79
N ASP A 273 -4.42 6.97 20.96
CA ASP A 273 -5.47 6.03 21.38
C ASP A 273 -6.80 6.71 21.71
N HIS A 274 -6.84 8.05 21.77
CA HIS A 274 -8.07 8.78 22.04
C HIS A 274 -8.15 10.09 21.28
N TRP A 275 -9.38 10.47 20.94
CA TRP A 275 -9.71 11.71 20.27
C TRP A 275 -10.48 12.61 21.22
N ASP A 276 -9.99 13.84 21.35
CA ASP A 276 -10.59 14.85 22.21
C ASP A 276 -10.96 16.07 21.37
N ALA A 277 -12.11 16.66 21.67
CA ALA A 277 -12.59 17.88 21.04
C ALA A 277 -13.02 18.86 22.12
N ALA A 278 -12.53 20.10 22.02
CA ALA A 278 -12.97 21.18 22.88
C ALA A 278 -13.31 22.42 22.05
N ASP A 279 -14.37 23.12 22.43
CA ASP A 279 -14.78 24.42 21.87
C ASP A 279 -15.08 25.35 23.04
N THR A 280 -14.52 26.55 23.02
CA THR A 280 -14.71 27.56 24.07
C THR A 280 -14.97 28.93 23.46
N LEU A 281 -15.88 29.68 24.05
CA LEU A 281 -16.14 31.10 23.75
C LEU A 281 -16.25 31.86 25.06
N SER A 282 -15.40 32.88 25.18
CA SER A 282 -15.44 33.78 26.32
C SER A 282 -15.42 35.23 25.86
N ILE A 283 -16.10 36.08 26.63
CA ILE A 283 -15.93 37.52 26.55
C ILE A 283 -14.88 37.91 27.58
N HIS A 284 -13.79 38.46 27.10
CA HIS A 284 -12.77 39.04 27.94
C HIS A 284 -12.98 40.55 28.02
N PHE A 285 -12.79 41.11 29.21
CA PHE A 285 -12.79 42.56 29.42
C PHE A 285 -11.83 42.93 30.54
N ILE A 286 -11.43 44.19 30.56
CA ILE A 286 -10.52 44.72 31.58
C ILE A 286 -11.33 45.47 32.63
N SER A 287 -11.08 45.13 33.89
CA SER A 287 -11.55 45.92 35.03
C SER A 287 -10.40 46.75 35.61
N LEU A 288 -10.75 47.96 36.04
CA LEU A 288 -9.82 48.84 36.73
C LEU A 288 -9.92 48.62 38.23
N SER A 289 -8.80 48.30 38.85
CA SER A 289 -8.66 48.26 40.30
C SER A 289 -7.57 49.23 40.75
N PHE A 290 -7.59 49.64 42.01
CA PHE A 290 -6.55 50.47 42.60
C PHE A 290 -5.93 49.69 43.76
N ASP A 291 -4.61 49.69 43.83
CA ASP A 291 -3.93 49.12 44.99
C ASP A 291 -4.11 50.01 46.24
N HIS A 292 -3.57 49.55 47.37
CA HIS A 292 -3.64 50.30 48.62
C HIS A 292 -2.95 51.69 48.55
N TRP A 293 -2.10 51.93 47.55
CA TRP A 293 -1.37 53.17 47.32
C TRP A 293 -2.03 54.06 46.25
N GLY A 294 -3.18 53.66 45.71
CA GLY A 294 -3.89 54.39 44.67
C GLY A 294 -3.29 54.25 43.26
N PHE A 295 -2.39 53.29 43.05
CA PHE A 295 -1.89 52.98 41.71
C PHE A 295 -2.89 52.10 40.97
N PRO A 296 -3.26 52.49 39.73
CA PRO A 296 -4.23 51.74 38.97
C PRO A 296 -3.62 50.45 38.41
N HIS A 297 -4.39 49.36 38.49
CA HIS A 297 -4.06 48.05 37.96
C HIS A 297 -5.19 47.58 37.04
N CYS A 298 -4.79 47.07 35.87
CA CYS A 298 -5.69 46.43 34.95
C CYS A 298 -5.78 44.93 35.25
N ASN A 299 -6.97 44.45 35.59
CA ASN A 299 -7.22 43.02 35.73
C ASN A 299 -8.08 42.56 34.56
N GLY A 300 -7.57 41.62 33.77
CA GLY A 300 -8.35 40.90 32.77
C GLY A 300 -9.34 39.97 33.45
N ASN A 301 -10.59 40.01 33.02
CA ASN A 301 -11.63 39.10 33.46
C ASN A 301 -12.19 38.35 32.26
N GLU A 302 -12.56 37.09 32.50
CA GLU A 302 -13.18 36.21 31.53
C GLU A 302 -14.64 35.94 31.95
N ILE A 303 -15.59 36.15 31.05
CA ILE A 303 -16.96 35.62 31.17
C ILE A 303 -17.09 34.48 30.17
N PRO A 304 -17.21 33.21 30.62
CA PRO A 304 -17.46 32.09 29.73
C PRO A 304 -18.89 32.18 29.20
N ILE A 305 -19.03 32.21 27.87
CA ILE A 305 -20.33 32.30 27.18
C ILE A 305 -20.75 30.95 26.62
N GLY A 306 -19.83 30.18 26.05
CA GLY A 306 -20.12 28.86 25.50
C GLY A 306 -18.95 27.92 25.68
N TRP A 307 -19.22 26.66 25.95
CA TRP A 307 -18.23 25.61 26.05
C TRP A 307 -18.82 24.29 25.58
N GLY A 308 -17.99 23.43 24.99
CA GLY A 308 -18.32 22.07 24.63
C GLY A 308 -17.08 21.21 24.77
N GLY A 309 -17.24 20.05 25.41
CA GLY A 309 -16.23 18.98 25.45
C GLY A 309 -16.79 17.68 24.90
N THR A 310 -16.00 16.95 24.13
CA THR A 310 -16.29 15.57 23.72
C THR A 310 -15.00 14.77 23.69
N VAL A 311 -14.98 13.63 24.36
CA VAL A 311 -13.82 12.74 24.45
C VAL A 311 -14.20 11.32 24.02
N SER A 312 -13.25 10.54 23.56
CA SER A 312 -13.41 9.09 23.45
C SER A 312 -13.12 8.37 24.78
N PRO A 313 -13.61 7.14 25.00
CA PRO A 313 -13.50 6.46 26.30
C PRO A 313 -12.05 6.29 26.75
N GLN A 314 -11.78 6.51 28.04
CA GLN A 314 -10.47 6.35 28.66
C GLN A 314 -10.55 5.40 29.87
N GLU A 315 -9.51 4.62 30.13
CA GLU A 315 -9.49 3.70 31.30
C GLU A 315 -9.43 4.43 32.66
N ASP A 316 -8.95 5.68 32.70
CA ASP A 316 -8.65 6.40 33.95
C ASP A 316 -9.63 7.54 34.31
N GLY A 317 -10.72 7.71 33.56
CA GLY A 317 -11.81 8.62 33.93
C GLY A 317 -11.55 10.11 33.65
N GLY A 318 -11.76 10.49 32.38
CA GLY A 318 -12.56 11.65 32.00
C GLY A 318 -12.03 13.05 32.33
N SER A 319 -10.84 13.38 31.83
CA SER A 319 -10.49 14.79 31.56
C SER A 319 -9.75 14.87 30.24
N PHE A 320 -9.83 16.01 29.53
CA PHE A 320 -8.87 16.33 28.46
C PHE A 320 -7.48 16.13 29.03
N ALA A 321 -6.63 15.27 28.47
CA ALA A 321 -5.39 15.03 29.20
C ALA A 321 -4.45 16.23 29.13
N ASP A 322 -3.62 16.29 30.17
CA ASP A 322 -2.67 17.38 30.37
C ASP A 322 -1.51 17.37 29.35
N ASN A 323 -1.34 16.31 28.54
CA ASN A 323 -0.21 16.13 27.62
C ASN A 323 -0.61 15.56 26.23
N ASP A 324 -1.09 16.43 25.33
CA ASP A 324 -1.22 16.10 23.90
C ASP A 324 0.14 15.76 23.27
N ILE A 325 0.46 14.46 23.16
CA ILE A 325 1.73 13.98 22.59
C ILE A 325 1.87 14.40 21.11
N VAL A 326 0.77 14.44 20.36
CA VAL A 326 0.78 14.74 18.93
C VAL A 326 -0.42 15.62 18.56
N GLY A 327 -0.31 16.91 18.85
CA GLY A 327 -1.10 17.93 18.18
C GLY A 327 -2.51 18.15 18.71
N GLY A 328 -2.60 19.00 19.73
CA GLY A 328 -3.59 20.06 19.72
C GLY A 328 -3.96 20.60 21.10
N ASN A 329 -3.47 21.80 21.43
CA ASN A 329 -3.97 22.61 22.56
C ASN A 329 -5.41 23.13 22.34
N PHE A 330 -6.22 22.44 21.54
CA PHE A 330 -7.57 22.82 21.10
C PHE A 330 -7.64 24.27 20.58
N GLY A 331 -6.70 24.63 19.69
CA GLY A 331 -6.54 26.00 19.17
C GLY A 331 -5.94 27.00 20.18
N GLY A 332 -5.53 26.56 21.37
CA GLY A 332 -5.13 27.41 22.49
C GLY A 332 -6.26 27.72 23.45
N SER A 333 -7.22 26.81 23.63
CA SER A 333 -8.41 27.03 24.46
C SER A 333 -8.07 27.25 25.93
N ARG A 334 -7.18 26.44 26.53
CA ARG A 334 -6.74 26.57 27.92
C ARG A 334 -6.05 27.91 28.22
N PRO A 335 -5.04 28.37 27.44
CA PRO A 335 -4.41 29.67 27.70
C PRO A 335 -5.28 30.88 27.33
N SER A 336 -6.19 30.75 26.37
CA SER A 336 -7.01 31.89 25.92
C SER A 336 -8.31 32.03 26.71
N ASN A 337 -8.95 30.92 27.09
CA ASN A 337 -10.26 30.83 27.73
C ASN A 337 -10.23 29.82 28.89
N PRO A 338 -9.44 30.05 29.96
CA PRO A 338 -9.21 29.07 31.01
C PRO A 338 -10.49 28.63 31.74
N SER A 339 -11.43 29.55 31.97
CA SER A 339 -12.69 29.26 32.67
C SER A 339 -13.65 28.46 31.80
N ALA A 340 -13.78 28.81 30.52
CA ALA A 340 -14.61 28.03 29.59
C ALA A 340 -13.99 26.66 29.28
N HIS A 341 -12.65 26.56 29.23
CA HIS A 341 -11.95 25.28 29.05
C HIS A 341 -12.18 24.33 30.23
N SER A 342 -12.05 24.81 31.47
CA SER A 342 -12.36 24.00 32.66
C SER A 342 -13.80 23.49 32.63
N ARG A 343 -14.76 24.30 32.17
CA ARG A 343 -16.17 23.85 32.06
C ARG A 343 -16.39 22.86 30.92
N ALA A 344 -15.67 23.01 29.80
CA ALA A 344 -15.70 22.03 28.72
C ALA A 344 -15.16 20.68 29.21
N ASP A 345 -14.12 20.70 30.04
CA ASP A 345 -13.52 19.52 30.65
C ASP A 345 -14.46 18.89 31.69
N ASP A 346 -15.11 19.69 32.54
CA ASP A 346 -16.03 19.17 33.56
C ASP A 346 -17.36 18.62 32.97
N ASP A 347 -17.82 19.14 31.83
CA ASP A 347 -19.12 18.86 31.20
C ASP A 347 -18.97 18.16 29.84
N HIS A 348 -17.85 17.45 29.64
CA HIS A 348 -17.62 16.72 28.40
C HIS A 348 -18.58 15.54 28.27
N SER A 349 -18.84 15.13 27.03
CA SER A 349 -19.47 13.83 26.75
C SER A 349 -18.46 12.81 26.27
N GLU A 350 -18.66 11.57 26.68
CA GLU A 350 -17.92 10.43 26.16
C GLU A 350 -18.66 9.82 24.97
N ILE A 351 -17.98 9.63 23.83
CA ILE A 351 -18.50 8.79 22.75
C ILE A 351 -18.25 7.31 23.07
N GLY A 352 -19.14 6.40 22.66
CA GLY A 352 -18.95 4.97 22.91
C GLY A 352 -17.98 4.28 21.93
N ASN A 353 -17.23 3.28 22.41
CA ASN A 353 -16.51 2.28 21.61
C ASN A 353 -15.52 2.82 20.55
N TYR A 354 -14.43 3.45 20.99
CA TYR A 354 -13.26 3.72 20.15
C TYR A 354 -12.04 2.98 20.69
N GLY A 355 -11.39 2.15 19.86
CA GLY A 355 -10.28 1.30 20.27
C GLY A 355 -8.88 1.86 19.99
N GLY A 356 -8.75 3.17 19.75
CA GLY A 356 -7.49 3.80 19.35
C GLY A 356 -7.14 3.63 17.87
N ILE A 357 -6.12 4.34 17.38
CA ILE A 357 -5.74 4.23 15.95
C ILE A 357 -5.26 2.80 15.67
N ALA A 358 -5.68 2.22 14.54
CA ALA A 358 -5.23 0.88 14.17
C ALA A 358 -3.71 0.75 14.03
N VAL A 359 -3.22 -0.43 14.40
CA VAL A 359 -1.86 -0.86 14.07
C VAL A 359 -1.87 -1.34 12.62
N VAL A 360 -1.15 -0.63 11.75
CA VAL A 360 -1.09 -0.93 10.32
C VAL A 360 0.24 -1.55 9.90
N THR A 361 0.27 -2.10 8.69
CA THR A 361 1.52 -2.53 8.05
C THR A 361 2.14 -1.40 7.23
N GLU A 362 3.47 -1.25 7.33
CA GLU A 362 4.25 -0.31 6.52
C GLU A 362 5.55 -0.99 6.06
N LEU A 363 6.28 -0.34 5.15
CA LEU A 363 7.69 -0.62 4.92
C LEU A 363 8.50 -0.63 6.22
N SER A 364 9.46 -1.54 6.32
CA SER A 364 10.38 -1.54 7.47
C SER A 364 11.22 -0.27 7.50
N GLN A 365 11.69 0.13 8.68
CA GLN A 365 12.46 1.38 8.85
C GLN A 365 13.68 1.46 7.91
N THR A 366 14.32 0.32 7.64
CA THR A 366 15.42 0.18 6.68
C THR A 366 14.97 0.55 5.26
N GLN A 367 13.78 0.11 4.84
CA GLN A 367 13.23 0.37 3.51
C GLN A 367 12.65 1.79 3.39
N LEU A 368 12.06 2.34 4.46
CA LEU A 368 11.62 3.75 4.51
C LEU A 368 12.79 4.73 4.35
N SER A 369 13.96 4.35 4.84
CA SER A 369 15.18 5.17 4.74
C SER A 369 15.91 5.01 3.40
N ALA A 370 15.51 4.03 2.59
CA ALA A 370 16.10 3.77 1.28
C ALA A 370 15.50 4.70 0.22
N THR A 371 16.34 5.18 -0.70
CA THR A 371 15.88 6.04 -1.81
C THR A 371 14.93 5.31 -2.76
N ASP A 372 15.27 4.06 -3.11
CA ASP A 372 14.50 3.21 -4.02
C ASP A 372 14.38 1.80 -3.42
N PRO A 373 13.45 1.58 -2.47
CA PRO A 373 13.29 0.27 -1.85
C PRO A 373 12.75 -0.74 -2.87
N THR A 374 13.43 -1.88 -2.97
CA THR A 374 13.05 -2.98 -3.86
C THR A 374 12.98 -4.30 -3.11
N ALA A 375 11.94 -5.10 -3.37
CA ALA A 375 11.82 -6.45 -2.83
C ALA A 375 12.12 -7.47 -3.95
N ARG A 376 13.28 -8.12 -3.86
CA ARG A 376 13.78 -9.08 -4.85
C ARG A 376 13.57 -10.53 -4.42
N PHE A 377 13.40 -11.42 -5.38
CA PHE A 377 13.46 -12.87 -5.18
C PHE A 377 13.78 -13.58 -6.50
N ALA A 378 14.19 -14.85 -6.39
CA ALA A 378 14.40 -15.72 -7.55
C ALA A 378 13.55 -16.98 -7.49
N VAL A 379 13.24 -17.52 -8.66
CA VAL A 379 12.52 -18.78 -8.86
C VAL A 379 13.36 -19.69 -9.73
N VAL A 380 13.46 -20.95 -9.32
CA VAL A 380 14.05 -22.03 -10.12
C VAL A 380 12.93 -22.92 -10.61
N VAL A 381 12.89 -23.14 -11.92
CA VAL A 381 12.01 -24.11 -12.55
C VAL A 381 12.87 -25.22 -13.13
N LYS A 382 12.46 -26.47 -12.93
CA LYS A 382 13.12 -27.62 -13.54
C LYS A 382 12.15 -28.62 -14.14
N THR A 383 12.64 -29.36 -15.11
CA THR A 383 12.00 -30.53 -15.70
C THR A 383 12.98 -31.71 -15.70
N ALA A 384 12.47 -32.92 -15.50
CA ALA A 384 13.28 -34.13 -15.54
C ALA A 384 13.71 -34.48 -16.97
N SER A 385 14.91 -35.00 -17.15
CA SER A 385 15.44 -35.40 -18.47
C SER A 385 14.55 -36.37 -19.23
N GLY A 386 13.83 -37.26 -18.52
CA GLY A 386 12.87 -38.19 -19.12
C GLY A 386 11.63 -37.53 -19.74
N SER A 387 11.38 -36.25 -19.44
CA SER A 387 10.29 -35.47 -20.06
C SER A 387 10.72 -34.88 -21.40
N THR A 388 12.03 -34.74 -21.63
CA THR A 388 12.60 -34.27 -22.90
C THR A 388 12.66 -35.43 -23.89
N ARG A 389 11.95 -35.29 -25.02
CA ARG A 389 11.86 -36.34 -26.05
C ARG A 389 13.08 -36.38 -26.97
N THR A 390 14.28 -36.49 -26.39
CA THR A 390 15.53 -36.67 -27.15
C THR A 390 15.55 -38.01 -27.89
N ALA A 391 16.48 -38.17 -28.85
CA ALA A 391 16.60 -39.40 -29.61
C ALA A 391 16.95 -40.62 -28.73
N ASP A 392 17.73 -40.45 -27.65
CA ASP A 392 17.97 -41.48 -26.64
C ASP A 392 16.69 -41.80 -25.83
N ALA A 393 15.89 -40.79 -25.48
CA ALA A 393 14.65 -40.95 -24.71
C ALA A 393 13.53 -41.67 -25.49
N VAL A 394 13.45 -41.44 -26.81
CA VAL A 394 12.51 -42.15 -27.70
C VAL A 394 13.07 -43.48 -28.24
N GLN A 395 14.18 -43.97 -27.67
CA GLN A 395 14.80 -45.26 -28.03
C GLN A 395 15.14 -45.39 -29.52
N MET A 396 15.55 -44.28 -30.16
CA MET A 396 16.03 -44.31 -31.57
C MET A 396 17.41 -44.95 -31.71
N ASN A 397 18.02 -45.37 -30.59
CA ASN A 397 19.28 -46.10 -30.53
C ASN A 397 19.24 -47.18 -29.43
N SER A 398 20.17 -48.14 -29.50
CA SER A 398 20.26 -49.25 -28.55
C SER A 398 21.68 -49.81 -28.48
N GLY A 399 22.05 -50.42 -27.35
CA GLY A 399 23.37 -51.05 -27.17
C GLY A 399 24.53 -50.07 -27.34
N ASP A 400 25.57 -50.47 -28.07
CA ASP A 400 26.79 -49.68 -28.31
C ASP A 400 26.58 -48.43 -29.17
N MET A 401 25.37 -48.26 -29.73
CA MET A 401 24.99 -47.09 -30.54
C MET A 401 24.35 -45.97 -29.70
N ARG A 402 24.26 -46.12 -28.37
CA ARG A 402 23.76 -45.06 -27.48
C ARG A 402 24.81 -43.96 -27.34
N LEU A 403 24.42 -42.74 -27.68
CA LEU A 403 25.33 -41.59 -27.68
C LEU A 403 25.21 -40.76 -26.39
N GLY A 404 24.11 -40.93 -25.65
CA GLY A 404 23.90 -40.37 -24.31
C GLY A 404 23.63 -38.87 -24.32
N ASP A 405 22.54 -38.46 -23.67
CA ASP A 405 22.29 -37.04 -23.41
C ASP A 405 22.90 -36.66 -22.05
N ASN A 406 24.06 -36.00 -22.06
CA ASN A 406 24.70 -35.52 -20.84
C ASN A 406 24.02 -34.23 -20.36
N MET A 407 22.89 -34.37 -19.66
CA MET A 407 22.23 -33.27 -18.94
C MET A 407 22.76 -33.20 -17.50
N ASN A 408 23.13 -32.01 -17.05
CA ASN A 408 23.65 -31.81 -15.70
C ASN A 408 22.58 -32.18 -14.65
N GLY A 409 22.87 -33.17 -13.80
CA GLY A 409 21.91 -33.65 -12.79
C GLY A 409 20.65 -34.32 -13.34
N GLY A 410 20.64 -34.75 -14.62
CA GLY A 410 19.47 -35.41 -15.22
C GLY A 410 18.23 -34.51 -15.31
N SER A 411 18.41 -33.19 -15.36
CA SER A 411 17.31 -32.23 -15.49
C SER A 411 17.71 -31.04 -16.35
N ILE A 412 16.71 -30.34 -16.88
CA ILE A 412 16.87 -29.00 -17.46
C ILE A 412 16.26 -28.03 -16.47
N ALA A 413 17.02 -27.03 -16.05
CA ALA A 413 16.56 -26.01 -15.12
C ALA A 413 16.88 -24.61 -15.60
N ALA A 414 16.03 -23.66 -15.23
CA ALA A 414 16.25 -22.23 -15.42
C ALA A 414 16.01 -21.51 -14.10
N VAL A 415 16.80 -20.46 -13.87
CA VAL A 415 16.62 -19.52 -12.78
C VAL A 415 16.19 -18.19 -13.38
N SER A 416 15.15 -17.60 -12.81
CA SER A 416 14.70 -16.25 -13.15
C SER A 416 14.50 -15.45 -11.86
N ALA A 417 14.72 -14.15 -11.93
CA ALA A 417 14.57 -13.24 -10.80
C ALA A 417 13.61 -12.12 -11.16
N ALA A 418 12.88 -11.67 -10.16
CA ALA A 418 11.98 -10.55 -10.29
C ALA A 418 12.09 -9.68 -9.04
N GLU A 419 11.77 -8.41 -9.21
CA GLU A 419 11.72 -7.46 -8.11
C GLU A 419 10.44 -6.63 -8.17
N VAL A 420 10.02 -6.23 -6.98
CA VAL A 420 8.95 -5.27 -6.76
C VAL A 420 9.59 -3.94 -6.43
N TYR A 421 9.15 -2.89 -7.11
CA TYR A 421 9.70 -1.54 -6.98
C TYR A 421 8.57 -0.51 -6.93
N PHE A 422 8.86 0.65 -6.36
CA PHE A 422 7.89 1.74 -6.26
C PHE A 422 8.08 2.73 -7.41
N GLN A 423 7.04 2.96 -8.21
CA GLN A 423 7.08 3.99 -9.25
C GLN A 423 5.70 4.54 -9.54
N ARG A 424 5.53 5.83 -9.27
CA ARG A 424 4.37 6.60 -9.74
C ARG A 424 4.50 6.86 -11.25
N ALA A 425 3.43 6.63 -11.99
CA ALA A 425 3.37 6.82 -13.44
C ALA A 425 3.26 8.31 -13.82
N ASN A 426 4.33 9.07 -13.64
CA ASN A 426 4.38 10.51 -13.91
C ASN A 426 4.32 10.86 -15.40
N ASP A 427 4.53 9.89 -16.27
CA ASP A 427 4.45 9.98 -17.73
C ASP A 427 3.01 9.88 -18.27
N VAL A 428 2.06 9.45 -17.43
CA VAL A 428 0.65 9.35 -17.82
C VAL A 428 -0.09 10.68 -17.52
N PRO A 429 -0.83 11.25 -18.48
CA PRO A 429 -1.60 12.47 -18.26
C PRO A 429 -2.52 12.36 -17.04
N GLY A 430 -2.43 13.33 -16.13
CA GLY A 430 -3.22 13.38 -14.90
C GLY A 430 -2.66 12.58 -13.72
N MET A 431 -1.59 11.78 -13.92
CA MET A 431 -0.92 11.07 -12.82
C MET A 431 0.34 11.78 -12.30
N ALA A 432 0.92 12.71 -13.06
CA ALA A 432 2.02 13.56 -12.61
C ALA A 432 1.60 14.39 -11.38
N ARG A 433 2.53 14.59 -10.45
CA ARG A 433 2.31 15.52 -9.34
C ARG A 433 2.29 16.97 -9.84
N ALA A 434 1.38 17.76 -9.29
CA ALA A 434 1.28 19.19 -9.60
C ALA A 434 2.51 19.98 -9.12
N ASP A 435 3.19 19.51 -8.08
CA ASP A 435 4.39 20.14 -7.48
C ASP A 435 5.70 19.71 -8.15
N GLY A 436 5.67 18.78 -9.11
CA GLY A 436 6.86 18.26 -9.80
C GLY A 436 7.81 17.43 -8.93
N MET A 437 7.43 17.09 -7.69
CA MET A 437 8.25 16.30 -6.78
C MET A 437 8.16 14.81 -7.10
N THR A 438 9.13 14.02 -6.63
CA THR A 438 9.09 12.55 -6.70
C THR A 438 8.37 12.00 -5.46
N GLU A 439 7.41 11.11 -5.67
CA GLU A 439 6.74 10.39 -4.58
C GLU A 439 7.73 9.39 -3.97
N LEU A 440 7.92 9.44 -2.64
CA LEU A 440 8.72 8.45 -1.94
C LEU A 440 7.91 7.17 -1.71
N ALA A 441 8.63 6.05 -1.71
CA ALA A 441 8.02 4.76 -1.47
C ALA A 441 7.39 4.68 -0.07
N SER A 442 6.14 4.22 -0.04
CA SER A 442 5.38 4.02 1.19
C SER A 442 4.23 3.05 0.92
N LEU A 443 3.65 2.53 2.00
CA LEU A 443 2.35 1.87 1.98
C LEU A 443 1.23 2.88 2.26
N TYR A 444 1.35 4.12 1.77
CA TYR A 444 0.22 5.06 1.65
C TYR A 444 -0.08 5.40 0.20
N SER A 445 0.75 4.96 -0.74
CA SER A 445 0.59 5.19 -2.18
C SER A 445 0.64 3.87 -2.95
N PRO A 446 -0.39 3.51 -3.73
CA PRO A 446 -0.48 2.20 -4.39
C PRO A 446 0.27 2.18 -5.74
N TYR A 447 1.57 2.47 -5.71
CA TYR A 447 2.41 2.56 -6.91
C TYR A 447 3.49 1.46 -6.98
N TRP A 448 3.26 0.34 -6.31
CA TRP A 448 4.15 -0.81 -6.38
C TRP A 448 3.92 -1.57 -7.68
N GLN A 449 5.01 -1.83 -8.39
CA GLN A 449 5.05 -2.50 -9.68
C GLN A 449 6.05 -3.65 -9.66
N ALA A 450 5.96 -4.53 -10.64
CA ALA A 450 6.80 -5.71 -10.75
C ALA A 450 7.56 -5.71 -12.07
N ARG A 451 8.83 -6.13 -12.04
CA ARG A 451 9.64 -6.34 -13.25
C ARG A 451 10.56 -7.55 -13.10
N LEU A 452 10.95 -8.12 -14.24
CA LEU A 452 12.00 -9.11 -14.30
C LEU A 452 13.37 -8.43 -14.18
N VAL A 453 14.29 -9.11 -13.50
CA VAL A 453 15.68 -8.69 -13.35
C VAL A 453 16.61 -9.87 -13.56
N GLU A 454 17.87 -9.58 -13.89
CA GLU A 454 18.85 -10.64 -14.07
C GLU A 454 19.17 -11.32 -12.73
N PRO A 455 19.15 -12.67 -12.66
CA PRO A 455 19.56 -13.40 -11.47
C PRO A 455 21.01 -13.08 -11.08
N THR A 456 21.26 -12.83 -9.80
CA THR A 456 22.61 -12.59 -9.28
C THR A 456 23.44 -13.87 -9.33
N ASP A 457 24.77 -13.74 -9.24
CA ASP A 457 25.65 -14.90 -9.15
C ASP A 457 25.40 -15.72 -7.88
N ALA A 458 24.99 -15.08 -6.78
CA ALA A 458 24.58 -15.77 -5.55
C ALA A 458 23.30 -16.58 -5.75
N GLU A 459 22.28 -16.01 -6.39
CA GLU A 459 21.04 -16.73 -6.72
C GLU A 459 21.30 -17.89 -7.69
N ARG A 460 22.17 -17.69 -8.68
CA ARG A 460 22.58 -18.77 -9.59
C ARG A 460 23.30 -19.88 -8.83
N ALA A 461 24.23 -19.55 -7.94
CA ALA A 461 24.95 -20.53 -7.12
C ALA A 461 23.99 -21.33 -6.21
N THR A 462 23.05 -20.65 -5.56
CA THR A 462 22.01 -21.29 -4.74
C THR A 462 21.08 -22.15 -5.59
N ALA A 463 20.69 -21.68 -6.78
CA ALA A 463 19.92 -22.48 -7.74
C ALA A 463 20.67 -23.77 -8.07
N TYR A 464 21.95 -23.70 -8.44
CA TYR A 464 22.77 -24.88 -8.73
C TYR A 464 22.86 -25.84 -7.54
N ALA A 465 23.04 -25.34 -6.32
CA ALA A 465 23.10 -26.16 -5.12
C ALA A 465 21.77 -26.86 -4.78
N THR A 466 20.64 -26.24 -5.13
CA THR A 466 19.30 -26.72 -4.77
C THR A 466 18.67 -27.65 -5.82
N LEU A 467 19.24 -27.78 -7.02
CA LEU A 467 18.70 -28.62 -8.10
C LEU A 467 18.38 -30.07 -7.68
N ASN A 468 19.13 -30.63 -6.72
CA ASN A 468 18.96 -32.00 -6.24
C ASN A 468 17.99 -32.14 -5.05
N LEU A 469 17.45 -31.03 -4.52
CA LEU A 469 16.69 -31.02 -3.26
C LEU A 469 15.16 -31.04 -3.40
N PHE A 470 14.62 -30.82 -4.60
CA PHE A 470 13.17 -30.70 -4.83
C PHE A 470 12.68 -31.40 -6.08
#